data_AF-M2UF80-F1
#
_entry.id   AF-M2UF80-F1
#
_cell.length_a   1.000
_cell.length_b   1.000
_cell.length_c   1.000
_cell.angle_alpha   90.00
_cell.angle_beta   90.00
_cell.angle_gamma   90.00
#
_symmetry.space_group_name_H-M   'P 1'
#
loop_
_entity.id
_entity.type
_entity.pdbx_description
1 polymer ?
#
loop_
_entity_poly.entity_id
_entity_poly.type
_entity_poly.pdbx_seq_one_letter_code
_entity_poly.pdbx_strand_id
1 'polypeptide(L)'
;MSSFRDLDHDWTNVLGRVSVVNYDGKTILDSFVYYPEPVHIIDTDERFSGIRWADINPQNGVSPFSEVQAKLGELLRDRVVIGHDIEKDLRVLTLDLAARVLQLQGVARSATCLKFDMSVRDTQKYSGYRKYANPGAHQGPNLKNLALRVLGRSIKQGPVSNIEDAVATMETYRKAEVEIDWEQEQ
;
A
#
# COMPACT_ATOMS: atom_id res chain seq x y z
N MET A 1 -28.58 2.68 15.90
CA MET A 1 -27.85 3.80 16.54
C MET A 1 -28.17 3.79 18.01
N SER A 2 -27.23 3.33 18.83
CA SER A 2 -27.19 3.63 20.26
C SER A 2 -25.90 4.42 20.47
N SER A 3 -26.05 5.60 21.08
CA SER A 3 -24.98 6.57 21.30
C SER A 3 -24.22 6.24 22.57
N PHE A 4 -22.90 6.13 22.47
CA PHE A 4 -21.95 6.70 23.43
C PHE A 4 -20.82 7.35 22.62
N ARG A 5 -20.58 8.62 22.89
CA ARG A 5 -19.48 9.42 22.33
C ARG A 5 -18.38 9.45 23.38
N ASP A 6 -17.21 8.98 23.01
CA ASP A 6 -15.95 9.53 23.53
C ASP A 6 -15.21 10.14 22.34
N LEU A 7 -14.82 11.40 22.52
CA LEU A 7 -13.89 12.15 21.69
C LEU A 7 -12.48 11.66 22.09
N ASP A 8 -11.52 11.62 21.17
CA ASP A 8 -10.08 11.34 21.40
C ASP A 8 -9.51 9.97 20.99
N HIS A 9 -10.09 9.29 20.00
CA HIS A 9 -9.34 8.26 19.27
C HIS A 9 -9.35 8.50 17.77
N ASP A 10 -8.38 9.29 17.31
CA ASP A 10 -8.06 9.44 15.89
C ASP A 10 -7.30 8.20 15.40
N TRP A 11 -8.04 7.10 15.25
CA TRP A 11 -7.53 5.85 14.68
C TRP A 11 -7.20 6.08 13.21
N THR A 12 -5.91 6.05 12.87
CA THR A 12 -5.43 6.16 11.50
C THR A 12 -4.65 4.90 11.15
N ASN A 13 -4.92 4.34 9.97
CA ASN A 13 -4.12 3.24 9.44
C ASN A 13 -2.71 3.72 9.11
N VAL A 14 -1.70 2.95 9.51
CA VAL A 14 -0.29 3.23 9.22
C VAL A 14 0.33 2.07 8.46
N LEU A 15 1.45 2.32 7.78
CA LEU A 15 2.18 1.30 7.02
C LEU A 15 2.79 0.27 7.98
N GLY A 16 2.42 -1.00 7.86
CA GLY A 16 3.03 -2.09 8.65
C GLY A 16 4.07 -2.92 7.88
N ARG A 17 3.91 -3.08 6.56
CA ARG A 17 4.84 -3.77 5.66
C ARG A 17 4.76 -3.16 4.27
N VAL A 18 5.89 -3.11 3.56
CA VAL A 18 5.95 -2.76 2.14
C VAL A 18 6.72 -3.84 1.38
N SER A 19 6.21 -4.20 0.21
CA SER A 19 6.90 -5.09 -0.73
C SER A 19 6.92 -4.45 -2.12
N VAL A 20 8.10 -4.37 -2.73
CA VAL A 20 8.32 -3.83 -4.07
C VAL A 20 9.00 -4.90 -4.90
N VAL A 21 8.47 -5.13 -6.10
CA VAL A 21 9.05 -6.04 -7.10
C VAL A 21 9.47 -5.24 -8.33
N ASN A 22 10.46 -5.75 -9.07
CA ASN A 22 10.78 -5.20 -10.38
C ASN A 22 9.80 -5.70 -11.46
N TYR A 23 10.02 -5.26 -12.70
CA TYR A 23 9.21 -5.66 -13.86
C TYR A 23 9.10 -7.19 -14.06
N ASP A 24 10.14 -7.94 -13.72
CA ASP A 24 10.16 -9.40 -13.83
C ASP A 24 9.45 -10.11 -12.67
N GLY A 25 8.98 -9.37 -11.65
CA GLY A 25 8.38 -9.92 -10.44
C GLY A 25 9.41 -10.34 -9.38
N LYS A 26 10.68 -9.98 -9.53
CA LYS A 26 11.70 -10.22 -8.50
C LYS A 26 11.60 -9.18 -7.40
N THR A 27 11.55 -9.62 -6.14
CA THR A 27 11.54 -8.74 -4.97
C THR A 27 12.79 -7.87 -4.91
N ILE A 28 12.59 -6.56 -4.78
CA ILE A 28 13.63 -5.52 -4.63
C ILE A 28 13.64 -4.97 -3.20
N LEU A 29 12.46 -4.82 -2.60
CA LEU A 29 12.30 -4.42 -1.21
C LEU A 29 11.19 -5.26 -0.59
N ASP A 30 11.42 -5.76 0.62
CA ASP A 30 10.38 -6.33 1.46
C ASP A 30 10.74 -6.01 2.90
N SER A 31 9.93 -5.19 3.57
CA SER A 31 10.29 -4.65 4.89
C SER A 31 9.05 -4.44 5.73
N PHE A 32 9.10 -4.98 6.95
CA PHE A 32 8.22 -4.58 8.02
C PHE A 32 8.66 -3.23 8.59
N VAL A 33 7.73 -2.56 9.25
CA VAL A 33 7.89 -1.18 9.68
C VAL A 33 7.50 -1.04 11.14
N TYR A 34 8.33 -0.37 11.92
CA TYR A 34 7.96 0.08 13.26
C TYR A 34 7.90 1.61 13.34
N TYR A 35 7.19 2.11 14.34
CA TYR A 35 7.08 3.54 14.63
C TYR A 35 7.66 3.83 16.02
N PRO A 36 8.42 4.91 16.19
CA PRO A 36 8.86 5.36 17.50
C PRO A 36 7.70 6.01 18.27
N GLU A 37 7.87 6.11 19.59
CA GLU A 37 7.03 6.91 20.47
C GLU A 37 6.83 8.34 19.93
N PRO A 38 5.63 8.94 20.07
CA PRO A 38 4.44 8.45 20.78
C PRO A 38 3.45 7.66 19.90
N VAL A 39 3.88 7.13 18.75
CA VAL A 39 2.98 6.40 17.86
C VAL A 39 2.81 4.96 18.37
N HIS A 40 1.62 4.64 18.90
CA HIS A 40 1.30 3.31 19.39
C HIS A 40 0.43 2.54 18.39
N ILE A 41 0.89 1.36 17.99
CA ILE A 41 0.09 0.41 17.20
C ILE A 41 -0.79 -0.37 18.16
N ILE A 42 -2.11 -0.34 17.94
CA ILE A 42 -3.12 -0.97 18.80
C ILE A 42 -3.69 -2.27 18.22
N ASP A 43 -3.61 -2.44 16.90
CA ASP A 43 -4.08 -3.62 16.20
C ASP A 43 -3.25 -3.79 14.91
N THR A 44 -2.76 -5.00 14.66
CA THR A 44 -2.10 -5.34 13.39
C THR A 44 -3.08 -5.90 12.38
N ASP A 45 -4.28 -6.30 12.81
CA ASP A 45 -5.27 -7.02 12.03
C ASP A 45 -4.67 -8.20 11.25
N GLU A 46 -3.89 -9.05 11.94
CA GLU A 46 -3.04 -10.11 11.36
C GLU A 46 -3.76 -10.97 10.31
N ARG A 47 -5.08 -11.20 10.48
CA ARG A 47 -5.90 -11.96 9.53
C ARG A 47 -5.97 -11.32 8.14
N PHE A 48 -5.92 -10.00 8.06
CA PHE A 48 -6.01 -9.24 6.81
C PHE A 48 -4.64 -8.69 6.39
N SER A 49 -3.79 -8.29 7.33
CA SER A 49 -2.46 -7.73 7.04
C SER A 49 -1.38 -8.78 6.87
N GLY A 50 -1.52 -9.95 7.50
CA GLY A 50 -0.45 -10.94 7.62
C GLY A 50 0.70 -10.54 8.54
N ILE A 51 0.55 -9.45 9.31
CA ILE A 51 1.59 -8.87 10.16
C ILE A 51 1.37 -9.28 11.62
N ARG A 52 2.38 -9.88 12.23
CA ARG A 52 2.42 -10.22 13.65
C ARG A 52 3.05 -9.10 14.45
N TRP A 53 2.74 -9.03 15.74
CA TRP A 53 3.43 -8.15 16.68
C TRP A 53 4.95 -8.32 16.68
N ALA A 54 5.42 -9.56 16.50
CA ALA A 54 6.85 -9.84 16.40
C ALA A 54 7.49 -9.23 15.14
N ASP A 55 6.74 -9.08 14.04
CA ASP A 55 7.27 -8.57 12.78
C ASP A 55 7.53 -7.05 12.82
N ILE A 56 6.87 -6.33 13.73
CA ILE A 56 7.02 -4.88 13.92
C ILE A 56 7.74 -4.51 15.23
N ASN A 57 8.32 -5.50 15.92
CA ASN A 57 9.06 -5.26 17.15
C ASN A 57 10.45 -4.68 16.83
N PRO A 58 10.79 -3.46 17.30
CA PRO A 58 12.12 -2.87 17.05
C PRO A 58 13.28 -3.72 17.57
N GLN A 59 13.06 -4.58 18.58
CA GLN A 59 14.09 -5.51 19.10
C GLN A 59 14.48 -6.59 18.08
N ASN A 60 13.64 -6.84 17.07
CA ASN A 60 13.91 -7.82 16.00
C ASN A 60 14.65 -7.20 14.81
N GLY A 61 15.16 -5.97 14.93
CA GLY A 61 15.93 -5.30 13.87
C GLY A 61 15.08 -4.73 12.74
N VAL A 62 13.78 -4.49 13.01
CA VAL A 62 12.84 -3.89 12.05
C VAL A 62 13.24 -2.45 11.78
N SER A 63 13.12 -1.99 10.54
CA SER A 63 13.46 -0.61 10.17
C SER A 63 12.37 0.37 10.61
N PRO A 64 12.74 1.59 11.06
CA PRO A 64 11.75 2.63 11.37
C PRO A 64 11.09 3.13 10.09
N PHE A 65 9.85 3.61 10.21
CA PHE A 65 9.09 4.16 9.08
C PHE A 65 9.86 5.21 8.27
N SER A 66 10.58 6.12 8.92
CA SER A 66 11.35 7.16 8.24
C SER A 66 12.44 6.60 7.32
N GLU A 67 13.14 5.56 7.74
CA GLU A 67 14.17 4.91 6.91
C GLU A 67 13.55 4.16 5.72
N VAL A 68 12.44 3.47 5.96
CA VAL A 68 11.71 2.76 4.90
C VAL A 68 11.14 3.76 3.89
N GLN A 69 10.57 4.88 4.36
CA GLN A 69 10.05 5.96 3.53
C GLN A 69 11.16 6.63 2.71
N ALA A 70 12.35 6.85 3.28
CA ALA A 70 13.50 7.39 2.55
C ALA A 70 14.00 6.42 1.47
N LYS A 71 14.14 5.12 1.79
CA LYS A 71 14.50 4.08 0.82
C LYS A 71 13.50 4.00 -0.33
N LEU A 72 12.20 4.07 -0.03
CA LEU A 72 11.16 4.14 -1.05
C LEU A 72 11.28 5.42 -1.89
N GLY A 73 11.55 6.57 -1.28
CA GLY A 73 11.72 7.82 -1.99
C GLY A 73 12.87 7.82 -2.99
N GLU A 74 13.97 7.13 -2.69
CA GLU A 74 15.05 6.92 -3.63
C GLU A 74 14.72 5.86 -4.68
N LEU A 75 14.09 4.75 -4.25
CA LEU A 75 13.75 3.63 -5.13
C LEU A 75 12.74 4.02 -6.21
N LEU A 76 11.73 4.82 -5.85
CA LEU A 76 10.63 5.20 -6.73
C LEU A 76 10.92 6.45 -7.58
N ARG A 77 12.00 7.19 -7.26
CA ARG A 77 12.35 8.44 -7.94
C ARG A 77 12.50 8.26 -9.45
N ASP A 78 11.80 9.09 -10.22
CA ASP A 78 11.80 9.11 -11.69
C ASP A 78 11.39 7.76 -12.31
N ARG A 79 10.63 6.94 -11.59
CA ARG A 79 10.13 5.64 -12.08
C ARG A 79 8.63 5.62 -12.25
N VAL A 80 8.18 4.68 -13.09
CA VAL A 80 6.78 4.28 -13.21
C VAL A 80 6.48 3.25 -12.12
N VAL A 81 5.56 3.56 -11.24
CA VAL A 81 5.13 2.69 -10.14
C VAL A 81 3.80 2.03 -10.50
N ILE A 82 3.84 0.70 -10.57
CA ILE A 82 2.66 -0.11 -10.90
C ILE A 82 1.98 -0.54 -9.61
N GLY A 83 0.68 -0.29 -9.51
CA GLY A 83 -0.14 -0.68 -8.36
C GLY A 83 -1.55 -1.14 -8.74
N HIS A 84 -2.34 -1.45 -7.72
CA HIS A 84 -3.73 -1.88 -7.86
C HIS A 84 -4.56 -1.24 -6.75
N ASP A 85 -5.41 -0.26 -7.08
CA ASP A 85 -6.06 0.62 -6.09
C ASP A 85 -5.02 1.38 -5.22
N ILE A 86 -3.95 1.84 -5.85
CA ILE A 86 -2.70 2.26 -5.19
C ILE A 86 -2.86 3.54 -4.36
N GLU A 87 -3.92 4.33 -4.58
CA GLU A 87 -4.15 5.56 -3.83
C GLU A 87 -4.18 5.35 -2.32
N LYS A 88 -4.73 4.21 -1.87
CA LYS A 88 -4.80 3.87 -0.44
C LYS A 88 -3.40 3.63 0.11
N ASP A 89 -2.57 2.90 -0.63
CA ASP A 89 -1.18 2.64 -0.27
C ASP A 89 -0.37 3.95 -0.23
N LEU A 90 -0.53 4.81 -1.24
CA LEU A 90 0.18 6.10 -1.28
C LEU A 90 -0.17 7.01 -0.11
N ARG A 91 -1.42 6.99 0.38
CA ARG A 91 -1.82 7.78 1.55
C ARG A 91 -1.04 7.39 2.81
N VAL A 92 -0.83 6.10 3.04
CA VAL A 92 -0.04 5.65 4.21
C VAL A 92 1.46 5.86 4.00
N LEU A 93 1.95 5.72 2.76
CA LEU A 93 3.36 5.96 2.42
C LEU A 93 3.77 7.42 2.51
N THR A 94 2.84 8.36 2.34
CA THR A 94 3.08 9.83 2.36
C THR A 94 2.79 10.47 3.72
N LEU A 95 2.62 9.64 4.77
CA LEU A 95 2.43 10.13 6.13
C LEU A 95 3.60 11.03 6.56
N ASP A 96 3.29 12.29 6.90
CA ASP A 96 4.22 13.20 7.56
C ASP A 96 4.35 12.80 9.04
N LEU A 97 5.27 11.88 9.31
CA LEU A 97 5.50 11.35 10.66
C LEU A 97 5.85 12.47 11.64
N ALA A 98 6.61 13.48 11.23
CA ALA A 98 7.00 14.58 12.10
C ALA A 98 5.80 15.45 12.50
N ALA A 99 4.93 15.79 11.55
CA ALA A 99 3.68 16.49 11.87
C ALA A 99 2.78 15.63 12.75
N ARG A 100 2.68 14.32 12.50
CA ARG A 100 1.86 13.41 13.31
C ARG A 100 2.34 13.33 14.75
N VAL A 101 3.64 13.18 14.98
CA VAL A 101 4.22 13.15 16.33
C VAL A 101 3.93 14.45 17.08
N LEU A 102 4.08 15.60 16.42
CA LEU A 102 3.79 16.90 17.02
C LEU A 102 2.30 17.07 17.36
N GLN A 103 1.40 16.62 16.49
CA GLN A 103 -0.04 16.62 16.75
C GLN A 103 -0.40 15.77 17.97
N LEU A 104 0.19 14.57 18.10
CA LEU A 104 -0.02 13.69 19.26
C LEU A 104 0.53 14.31 20.57
N GLN A 105 1.48 15.22 20.47
CA GLN A 105 2.00 16.00 21.60
C GLN A 105 1.21 17.28 21.89
N GLY A 106 0.07 17.51 21.20
CA GLY A 106 -0.76 18.70 21.37
C GLY A 106 -0.22 19.95 20.65
N VAL A 107 0.78 19.79 19.78
CA VAL A 107 1.36 20.90 19.00
C VAL A 107 0.65 20.99 17.65
N ALA A 108 -0.10 22.08 17.46
CA ALA A 108 -0.79 22.36 16.20
C ALA A 108 0.23 22.56 15.06
N ARG A 109 0.28 21.61 14.14
CA ARG A 109 1.08 21.69 12.91
C ARG A 109 0.26 21.17 11.74
N SER A 110 0.24 21.95 10.66
CA SER A 110 -0.32 21.48 9.39
C SER A 110 0.56 20.35 8.87
N ALA A 111 -0.05 19.22 8.53
CA ALA A 111 0.66 18.15 7.85
C ALA A 111 1.21 18.67 6.51
N THR A 112 2.45 18.32 6.20
CA THR A 112 3.02 18.58 4.89
C THR A 112 2.58 17.45 3.96
N CYS A 113 2.18 17.77 2.74
CA CYS A 113 1.94 16.73 1.73
C CYS A 113 3.30 16.22 1.24
N LEU A 114 3.77 15.10 1.80
CA LEU A 114 4.92 14.40 1.24
C LEU A 114 4.52 13.82 -0.12
N LYS A 115 5.36 14.02 -1.13
CA LYS A 115 5.14 13.48 -2.47
C LYS A 115 6.38 12.71 -2.90
N PHE A 116 6.15 11.55 -3.49
CA PHE A 116 7.19 10.83 -4.20
C PHE A 116 7.24 11.34 -5.64
N ASP A 117 8.45 11.57 -6.13
CA ASP A 117 8.68 11.95 -7.52
C ASP A 117 8.62 10.70 -8.40
N MET A 118 7.42 10.37 -8.86
CA MET A 118 7.14 9.13 -9.58
C MET A 118 5.90 9.32 -10.46
N SER A 119 5.80 8.54 -11.53
CA SER A 119 4.53 8.34 -12.25
C SER A 119 3.88 7.05 -11.80
N VAL A 120 2.56 6.94 -11.97
CA VAL A 120 1.79 5.79 -11.47
C VAL A 120 1.01 5.15 -12.60
N ARG A 121 0.94 3.82 -12.58
CA ARG A 121 -0.03 3.02 -13.33
C ARG A 121 -0.85 2.19 -12.36
N ASP A 122 -2.15 2.36 -12.40
CA ASP A 122 -3.09 1.62 -11.56
C ASP A 122 -3.87 0.63 -12.42
N THR A 123 -3.58 -0.65 -12.21
CA THR A 123 -4.23 -1.76 -12.91
C THR A 123 -5.72 -1.85 -12.60
N GLN A 124 -6.21 -1.38 -11.45
CA GLN A 124 -7.65 -1.37 -11.16
C GLN A 124 -8.39 -0.31 -11.99
N LYS A 125 -7.73 0.83 -12.25
CA LYS A 125 -8.33 1.97 -12.95
C LYS A 125 -8.41 1.77 -14.45
N TYR A 126 -7.56 0.91 -15.01
CA TYR A 126 -7.54 0.62 -16.44
C TYR A 126 -8.93 0.19 -16.95
N SER A 127 -9.47 0.96 -17.89
CA SER A 127 -10.83 0.79 -18.39
C SER A 127 -11.07 -0.60 -18.99
N GLY A 128 -10.07 -1.18 -19.65
CA GLY A 128 -10.13 -2.52 -20.26
C GLY A 128 -10.35 -3.65 -19.24
N TYR A 129 -10.04 -3.44 -17.96
CA TYR A 129 -10.26 -4.42 -16.90
C TYR A 129 -11.62 -4.30 -16.20
N ARG A 130 -12.42 -3.25 -16.47
CA ARG A 130 -13.77 -3.11 -15.88
C ARG A 130 -14.70 -4.28 -16.17
N LYS A 131 -14.54 -4.97 -17.30
CA LYS A 131 -15.30 -6.18 -17.64
C LYS A 131 -15.13 -7.35 -16.65
N TYR A 132 -14.10 -7.29 -15.79
CA TYR A 132 -13.83 -8.30 -14.75
C TYR A 132 -14.33 -7.88 -13.37
N ALA A 133 -14.93 -6.70 -13.23
CA ALA A 133 -15.49 -6.23 -11.98
C ALA A 133 -16.68 -7.10 -11.53
N ASN A 134 -16.96 -7.08 -10.23
CA ASN A 134 -18.14 -7.75 -9.70
C ASN A 134 -19.42 -7.08 -10.26
N PRO A 135 -20.50 -7.83 -10.50
CA PRO A 135 -21.77 -7.25 -10.91
C PRO A 135 -22.23 -6.14 -9.95
N GLY A 136 -22.56 -4.97 -10.50
CA GLY A 136 -23.00 -3.81 -9.72
C GLY A 136 -21.89 -3.04 -8.99
N ALA A 137 -20.61 -3.42 -9.15
CA ALA A 137 -19.51 -2.66 -8.56
C ALA A 137 -19.31 -1.31 -9.26
N HIS A 138 -19.15 -0.25 -8.46
CA HIS A 138 -18.79 1.08 -8.95
C HIS A 138 -17.28 1.22 -9.23
N GLN A 139 -16.47 0.34 -8.63
CA GLN A 139 -15.01 0.30 -8.78
C GLN A 139 -14.60 -0.78 -9.79
N GLY A 140 -13.33 -0.75 -10.20
CA GLY A 140 -12.72 -1.80 -11.02
C GLY A 140 -12.69 -3.17 -10.32
N PRO A 141 -12.20 -4.22 -10.99
CA PRO A 141 -12.07 -5.54 -10.37
C PRO A 141 -11.14 -5.49 -9.16
N ASN A 142 -11.40 -6.35 -8.18
CA ASN A 142 -10.40 -6.64 -7.15
C ASN A 142 -9.26 -7.50 -7.74
N LEU A 143 -8.09 -7.48 -7.11
CA LEU A 143 -6.92 -8.18 -7.61
C LEU A 143 -7.13 -9.69 -7.77
N LYS A 144 -7.91 -10.35 -6.88
CA LYS A 144 -8.20 -11.79 -7.00
C LYS A 144 -8.93 -12.10 -8.30
N ASN A 145 -9.98 -11.34 -8.61
CA ASN A 145 -10.76 -11.48 -9.83
C ASN A 145 -9.90 -11.16 -11.05
N LEU A 146 -9.11 -10.09 -10.97
CA LEU A 146 -8.26 -9.68 -12.08
C LEU A 146 -7.21 -10.75 -12.41
N ALA A 147 -6.49 -11.24 -11.40
CA ALA A 147 -5.52 -12.31 -11.54
C ALA A 147 -6.16 -13.58 -12.13
N LEU A 148 -7.32 -13.98 -11.62
CA LEU A 148 -8.02 -15.17 -12.14
C LEU A 148 -8.41 -15.00 -13.62
N ARG A 149 -8.93 -13.83 -14.00
CA ARG A 149 -9.47 -13.59 -15.35
C ARG A 149 -8.40 -13.27 -16.40
N VAL A 150 -7.31 -12.63 -16.01
CA VAL A 150 -6.24 -12.18 -16.91
C VAL A 150 -5.06 -13.15 -16.92
N LEU A 151 -4.69 -13.69 -15.76
CA LEU A 151 -3.55 -14.60 -15.61
C LEU A 151 -3.95 -16.07 -15.59
N GLY A 152 -5.23 -16.38 -15.42
CA GLY A 152 -5.73 -17.76 -15.37
C GLY A 152 -5.38 -18.52 -14.09
N ARG A 153 -4.95 -17.80 -13.03
CA ARG A 153 -4.58 -18.41 -11.74
C ARG A 153 -5.21 -17.70 -10.56
N SER A 154 -5.58 -18.47 -9.55
CA SER A 154 -6.03 -17.94 -8.25
C SER A 154 -4.84 -17.52 -7.41
N ILE A 155 -4.92 -16.35 -6.79
CA ILE A 155 -3.96 -15.85 -5.80
C ILE A 155 -4.61 -15.80 -4.40
N LYS A 156 -3.82 -15.51 -3.35
CA LYS A 156 -4.31 -15.35 -1.97
C LYS A 156 -5.05 -16.59 -1.46
N GLN A 157 -4.54 -17.77 -1.79
CA GLN A 157 -5.11 -19.07 -1.38
C GLN A 157 -4.55 -19.57 -0.03
N GLY A 158 -3.42 -19.00 0.41
CA GLY A 158 -2.75 -19.35 1.66
C GLY A 158 -2.67 -18.16 2.62
N PRO A 159 -1.65 -18.15 3.52
CA PRO A 159 -1.34 -16.98 4.34
C PRO A 159 -1.20 -15.71 3.50
N VAL A 160 -1.50 -14.56 4.10
CA VAL A 160 -1.39 -13.26 3.43
C VAL A 160 0.04 -13.04 2.95
N SER A 161 0.19 -12.63 1.68
CA SER A 161 1.48 -12.39 1.04
C SER A 161 1.45 -11.13 0.18
N ASN A 162 2.05 -10.05 0.66
CA ASN A 162 2.21 -8.80 -0.09
C ASN A 162 3.06 -8.98 -1.35
N ILE A 163 4.00 -9.94 -1.33
CA ILE A 163 4.83 -10.26 -2.50
C ILE A 163 3.99 -10.94 -3.60
N GLU A 164 3.11 -11.87 -3.24
CA GLU A 164 2.21 -12.51 -4.22
C GLU A 164 1.34 -11.45 -4.92
N ASP A 165 0.83 -10.49 -4.15
CA ASP A 165 0.03 -9.39 -4.67
C ASP A 165 0.82 -8.47 -5.61
N ALA A 166 2.02 -8.06 -5.19
CA ALA A 166 2.88 -7.21 -5.99
C ALA A 166 3.26 -7.88 -7.33
N VAL A 167 3.59 -9.18 -7.30
CA VAL A 167 3.87 -9.97 -8.50
C VAL A 167 2.63 -10.09 -9.40
N ALA A 168 1.47 -10.40 -8.84
CA ALA A 168 0.22 -10.49 -9.61
C ALA A 168 -0.17 -9.15 -10.24
N THR A 169 0.01 -8.04 -9.54
CA THR A 169 -0.19 -6.69 -10.07
C THR A 169 0.75 -6.40 -11.23
N MET A 170 2.05 -6.70 -11.10
CA MET A 170 3.02 -6.51 -12.18
C MET A 170 2.70 -7.40 -13.39
N GLU A 171 2.34 -8.66 -13.18
CA GLU A 171 1.93 -9.57 -14.26
C GLU A 171 0.66 -9.12 -14.97
N THR A 172 -0.33 -8.61 -14.25
CA THR A 172 -1.55 -8.07 -14.87
C THR A 172 -1.26 -6.78 -15.64
N TYR A 173 -0.35 -5.92 -15.17
CA TYR A 173 0.12 -4.77 -15.94
C TYR A 173 0.77 -5.19 -17.27
N ARG A 174 1.74 -6.11 -17.23
CA ARG A 174 2.44 -6.61 -18.44
C ARG A 174 1.51 -7.21 -19.50
N LYS A 175 0.31 -7.66 -19.12
CA LYS A 175 -0.69 -8.19 -20.07
C LYS A 175 -1.43 -7.11 -20.89
N ALA A 176 -1.39 -5.86 -20.44
CA ALA A 176 -2.05 -4.73 -21.09
C ALA A 176 -1.18 -3.46 -20.97
N GLU A 177 0.14 -3.61 -21.00
CA GLU A 177 1.10 -2.54 -20.70
C GLU A 177 0.91 -1.35 -21.64
N VAL A 178 0.87 -1.61 -22.95
CA VAL A 178 0.70 -0.57 -23.98
C VAL A 178 -0.60 0.21 -23.77
N GLU A 179 -1.70 -0.49 -23.49
CA GLU A 179 -3.00 0.15 -23.29
C GLU A 179 -3.09 0.91 -21.97
N ILE A 180 -2.50 0.37 -20.90
CA ILE A 180 -2.45 1.02 -19.58
C ILE A 180 -1.59 2.28 -19.66
N ASP A 181 -0.42 2.20 -20.27
CA ASP A 181 0.46 3.36 -20.43
C ASP A 181 -0.20 4.44 -21.27
N TRP A 182 -0.80 4.07 -22.41
CA TRP A 182 -1.53 5.03 -23.24
C TRP A 182 -2.69 5.70 -22.48
N GLU A 183 -3.43 4.97 -21.66
CA GLU A 183 -4.57 5.52 -20.90
C GLU A 183 -4.13 6.40 -19.72
N GLN A 184 -2.94 6.13 -19.15
CA GLN A 184 -2.52 6.71 -17.86
C GLN A 184 -1.22 7.52 -17.94
N GLU A 185 -0.64 7.74 -19.12
CA GLU A 185 0.34 8.79 -19.39
C GLU A 185 -0.33 10.16 -19.24
N GLN A 186 -0.37 10.67 -18.02
CA GLN A 186 -0.73 12.04 -17.66
C GLN A 186 0.31 12.58 -16.69
#